data_AF-A0A259LLU8-F1
#
_entry.id   AF-A0A259LLU8-F1
#
_cell.length_a   1.000
_cell.length_b   1.000
_cell.length_c   1.000
_cell.angle_alpha   90.00
_cell.angle_beta   90.00
_cell.angle_gamma   90.00
#
_symmetry.space_group_name_H-M   'P 1'
#
loop_
_entity.id
_entity.type
_entity.pdbx_description
1 polymer ?
#
loop_
_entity_poly.entity_id
_entity_poly.type
_entity_poly.pdbx_seq_one_letter_code
_entity_poly.pdbx_strand_id
1 'polypeptide(L)'
;VPKLMMNAAASHVSMEYNLRGPSFTVSTACASSNHAMAQAFQMVRSGMSPVMVTGGSESMLCFGGIKAWEGLRVMSKDACRPFSANRNGMVQGEGAGIFVFEEFEHARARGADILAEVAGFAMTSDAADIVMPSKQGAARAMAGALRDAGITADQVGYINAHGTGTAANDKTECAAVADVFGPHADRLMISSTKSMHGHLIGATGAVELLACIMALRDGIIAPTIGYEEFDPECALDVVPNEARDANVQVALSNAFAFGGLNAVIALRRV
;
A
#
# COMPACT_ATOMS: atom_id res chain seq x y z
N VAL A 1 -28.61 -14.05 -3.56
CA VAL A 1 -27.40 -13.73 -4.35
C VAL A 1 -26.21 -14.44 -3.71
N PRO A 2 -25.35 -15.16 -4.46
CA PRO A 2 -24.20 -15.87 -3.89
C PRO A 2 -23.22 -14.94 -3.19
N LYS A 3 -22.68 -15.33 -2.03
CA LYS A 3 -21.66 -14.56 -1.27
C LYS A 3 -20.24 -14.64 -1.87
N LEU A 4 -20.13 -14.91 -3.17
CA LEU A 4 -18.86 -15.07 -3.90
C LEU A 4 -18.66 -13.99 -4.98
N MET A 5 -19.62 -13.07 -5.09
CA MET A 5 -19.55 -11.97 -6.05
C MET A 5 -18.54 -10.94 -5.58
N MET A 6 -17.39 -10.86 -6.25
CA MET A 6 -16.33 -9.91 -5.91
C MET A 6 -16.82 -8.45 -5.93
N ASN A 7 -17.79 -8.14 -6.79
CA ASN A 7 -18.39 -6.81 -6.88
C ASN A 7 -19.43 -6.49 -5.78
N ALA A 8 -19.81 -7.46 -4.94
CA ALA A 8 -20.90 -7.30 -3.98
C ALA A 8 -20.64 -6.18 -2.98
N ALA A 9 -19.40 -6.02 -2.50
CA ALA A 9 -19.05 -4.96 -1.56
C ALA A 9 -19.33 -3.56 -2.16
N ALA A 10 -18.84 -3.30 -3.37
CA ALA A 10 -19.09 -2.03 -4.07
C ALA A 10 -20.60 -1.81 -4.32
N SER A 11 -21.32 -2.85 -4.76
CA SER A 11 -22.77 -2.77 -4.97
C SER A 11 -23.54 -2.48 -3.67
N HIS A 12 -23.18 -3.10 -2.55
CA HIS A 12 -23.84 -2.87 -1.26
C HIS A 12 -23.62 -1.44 -0.77
N VAL A 13 -22.40 -0.90 -0.88
CA VAL A 13 -22.12 0.50 -0.54
C VAL A 13 -22.91 1.46 -1.45
N SER A 14 -22.94 1.21 -2.76
CA SER A 14 -23.71 2.04 -3.69
C SER A 14 -25.21 2.00 -3.40
N MET A 15 -25.79 0.83 -3.10
CA MET A 15 -27.21 0.70 -2.74
C MET A 15 -27.55 1.40 -1.43
N GLU A 16 -26.73 1.19 -0.39
CA GLU A 16 -26.97 1.73 0.95
C GLU A 16 -26.98 3.27 0.93
N TYR A 17 -26.00 3.87 0.26
CA TYR A 17 -25.84 5.32 0.23
C TYR A 17 -26.43 5.97 -1.04
N ASN A 18 -27.14 5.19 -1.86
CA ASN A 18 -27.72 5.63 -3.14
C ASN A 18 -26.70 6.37 -4.03
N LEU A 19 -25.46 5.86 -4.09
CA LEU A 19 -24.37 6.41 -4.91
C LEU A 19 -24.56 5.97 -6.36
N ARG A 20 -24.67 6.94 -7.29
CA ARG A 20 -25.02 6.68 -8.70
C ARG A 20 -23.89 6.99 -9.70
N GLY A 21 -22.68 7.26 -9.21
CA GLY A 21 -21.49 7.42 -10.03
C GLY A 21 -20.91 6.07 -10.50
N PRO A 22 -19.69 6.07 -11.06
CA PRO A 22 -18.97 4.85 -11.38
C PRO A 22 -18.85 3.93 -10.15
N SER A 23 -19.24 2.65 -10.29
CA SER A 23 -19.23 1.68 -9.20
C SER A 23 -18.79 0.31 -9.70
N PHE A 24 -17.62 -0.15 -9.25
CA PHE A 24 -16.99 -1.40 -9.68
C PHE A 24 -16.00 -1.89 -8.62
N THR A 25 -15.51 -3.12 -8.80
CA THR A 25 -14.45 -3.69 -7.95
C THR A 25 -13.22 -3.98 -8.80
N VAL A 26 -12.06 -3.68 -8.23
CA VAL A 26 -10.74 -3.94 -8.84
C VAL A 26 -10.15 -5.20 -8.22
N SER A 27 -9.58 -6.06 -9.06
CA SER A 27 -8.88 -7.27 -8.62
C SER A 27 -7.52 -7.35 -9.29
N THR A 28 -6.49 -6.99 -8.53
CA THR A 28 -5.07 -7.03 -8.93
C THR A 28 -4.22 -7.63 -7.80
N ALA A 29 -4.75 -8.69 -7.18
CA ALA A 29 -4.18 -9.36 -6.01
C ALA A 29 -3.84 -8.36 -4.89
N CYS A 30 -2.62 -8.38 -4.35
CA CYS A 30 -2.21 -7.58 -3.19
C CYS A 30 -2.24 -6.06 -3.42
N ALA A 31 -2.27 -5.62 -4.68
CA ALA A 31 -2.31 -4.22 -5.07
C ALA A 31 -3.73 -3.73 -5.41
N SER A 32 -4.78 -4.55 -5.17
CA SER A 32 -6.16 -4.24 -5.55
C SER A 32 -6.64 -2.90 -5.01
N SER A 33 -6.47 -2.65 -3.71
CA SER A 33 -6.87 -1.39 -3.08
C SER A 33 -6.06 -0.20 -3.60
N ASN A 34 -4.75 -0.34 -3.81
CA ASN A 34 -3.95 0.75 -4.38
C ASN A 34 -4.37 1.08 -5.82
N HIS A 35 -4.67 0.07 -6.65
CA HIS A 35 -5.22 0.29 -7.98
C HIS A 35 -6.61 0.96 -7.93
N ALA A 36 -7.49 0.53 -7.02
CA ALA A 36 -8.81 1.15 -6.84
C ALA A 36 -8.70 2.62 -6.42
N MET A 37 -7.78 2.95 -5.50
CA MET A 37 -7.52 4.31 -5.05
C MET A 37 -6.89 5.16 -6.15
N ALA A 38 -5.94 4.62 -6.92
CA ALA A 38 -5.37 5.27 -8.10
C ALA A 38 -6.42 5.61 -9.15
N GLN A 39 -7.34 4.68 -9.45
CA GLN A 39 -8.44 4.91 -10.38
C GLN A 39 -9.42 5.95 -9.85
N ALA A 40 -9.79 5.90 -8.57
CA ALA A 40 -10.63 6.91 -7.94
C ALA A 40 -10.00 8.30 -8.00
N PHE A 41 -8.70 8.40 -7.71
CA PHE A 41 -7.95 9.65 -7.84
C PHE A 41 -7.97 10.18 -9.28
N GLN A 42 -7.79 9.34 -10.31
CA GLN A 42 -7.94 9.79 -11.69
C GLN A 42 -9.35 10.25 -12.04
N MET A 43 -10.38 9.58 -11.51
CA MET A 43 -11.78 9.98 -11.75
C MET A 43 -12.07 11.36 -11.15
N VAL A 44 -11.52 11.66 -9.98
CA VAL A 44 -11.57 12.99 -9.36
C VAL A 44 -10.75 14.00 -10.17
N ARG A 45 -9.47 13.68 -10.43
CA ARG A 45 -8.52 14.55 -11.14
C ARG A 45 -8.97 14.94 -12.55
N SER A 46 -9.64 14.04 -13.27
CA SER A 46 -10.17 14.27 -14.61
C SER A 46 -11.52 15.00 -14.64
N GLY A 47 -12.14 15.23 -13.48
CA GLY A 47 -13.48 15.82 -13.37
C GLY A 47 -14.61 14.84 -13.71
N MET A 48 -14.34 13.53 -13.83
CA MET A 48 -15.36 12.51 -14.08
C MET A 48 -16.32 12.35 -12.89
N SER A 49 -15.81 12.51 -11.67
CA SER A 49 -16.63 12.56 -10.45
C SER A 49 -15.97 13.50 -9.43
N PRO A 50 -16.69 14.44 -8.80
CA PRO A 50 -16.10 15.33 -7.79
C PRO A 50 -15.73 14.59 -6.49
N VAL A 51 -16.37 13.44 -6.23
CA VAL A 51 -16.19 12.62 -5.02
C VAL A 51 -16.19 11.15 -5.41
N MET A 52 -15.27 10.36 -4.84
CA MET A 52 -15.19 8.91 -5.01
C MET A 52 -14.99 8.22 -3.67
N VAL A 53 -15.81 7.22 -3.37
CA VAL A 53 -15.55 6.28 -2.27
C VAL A 53 -14.64 5.18 -2.81
N THR A 54 -13.51 4.93 -2.14
CA THR A 54 -12.49 3.98 -2.61
C THR A 54 -11.76 3.31 -1.45
N GLY A 55 -11.05 2.21 -1.71
CA GLY A 55 -10.32 1.45 -0.70
C GLY A 55 -10.32 -0.04 -0.99
N GLY A 56 -10.40 -0.87 0.04
CA GLY A 56 -10.48 -2.32 -0.11
C GLY A 56 -10.91 -3.03 1.17
N SER A 57 -11.49 -4.22 0.99
CA SER A 57 -11.88 -5.12 2.06
C SER A 57 -11.50 -6.55 1.70
N GLU A 58 -11.03 -7.33 2.66
CA GLU A 58 -10.63 -8.72 2.48
C GLU A 58 -11.03 -9.54 3.70
N SER A 59 -11.57 -10.74 3.44
CA SER A 59 -11.88 -11.73 4.47
C SER A 59 -11.58 -13.13 3.95
N MET A 60 -10.29 -13.48 3.96
CA MET A 60 -9.76 -14.75 3.41
C MET A 60 -9.31 -15.77 4.48
N LEU A 61 -9.56 -15.54 5.78
CA LEU A 61 -9.27 -16.49 6.87
C LEU A 61 -10.32 -17.61 6.94
N CYS A 62 -10.48 -18.29 5.82
CA CYS A 62 -11.21 -19.55 5.74
C CYS A 62 -10.24 -20.68 5.38
N PHE A 63 -10.63 -21.92 5.69
CA PHE A 63 -9.78 -23.09 5.46
C PHE A 63 -9.24 -23.16 4.01
N GLY A 64 -10.11 -22.95 3.02
CA GLY A 64 -9.71 -22.96 1.61
C GLY A 64 -8.72 -21.86 1.24
N GLY A 65 -8.93 -20.65 1.76
CA GLY A 65 -8.04 -19.50 1.55
C GLY A 65 -6.65 -19.76 2.12
N ILE A 66 -6.57 -20.09 3.42
CA ILE A 66 -5.30 -20.36 4.10
C ILE A 66 -4.53 -21.50 3.43
N LYS A 67 -5.20 -22.63 3.12
CA LYS A 67 -4.53 -23.79 2.53
C LYS A 67 -4.00 -23.52 1.12
N ALA A 68 -4.64 -22.65 0.34
CA ALA A 68 -4.13 -22.26 -0.97
C ALA A 68 -2.79 -21.53 -0.86
N TRP A 69 -2.64 -20.61 0.10
CA TRP A 69 -1.40 -19.87 0.34
C TRP A 69 -0.31 -20.73 0.98
N GLU A 70 -0.67 -21.65 1.86
CA GLU A 70 0.28 -22.66 2.39
C GLU A 70 0.86 -23.52 1.25
N GLY A 71 0.04 -23.87 0.25
CA GLY A 71 0.47 -24.62 -0.94
C GLY A 71 1.58 -23.92 -1.74
N LEU A 72 1.61 -22.58 -1.74
CA LEU A 72 2.66 -21.78 -2.37
C LEU A 72 3.96 -21.70 -1.54
N ARG A 73 3.96 -22.21 -0.30
CA ARG A 73 5.10 -22.18 0.64
C ARG A 73 5.62 -20.78 0.95
N VAL A 74 4.73 -19.80 0.96
CA VAL A 74 5.03 -18.39 1.31
C VAL A 74 4.59 -18.00 2.72
N MET A 75 3.90 -18.92 3.41
CA MET A 75 3.35 -18.69 4.74
C MET A 75 4.42 -18.89 5.82
N SER A 76 4.51 -17.93 6.74
CA SER A 76 5.22 -18.05 8.00
C SER A 76 4.45 -18.92 8.99
N LYS A 77 5.16 -19.52 9.95
CA LYS A 77 4.56 -20.29 11.04
C LYS A 77 4.09 -19.42 12.20
N ASP A 78 4.52 -18.17 12.28
CA ASP A 78 4.30 -17.32 13.44
C ASP A 78 3.90 -15.88 13.09
N ALA A 79 4.72 -15.15 12.33
CA ALA A 79 4.52 -13.72 12.06
C ALA A 79 5.12 -13.27 10.72
N CYS A 80 4.61 -12.16 10.20
CA CYS A 80 5.31 -11.36 9.19
C CYS A 80 6.46 -10.63 9.89
N ARG A 81 7.72 -10.86 9.44
CA ARG A 81 8.89 -10.10 9.89
C ARG A 81 9.55 -9.34 8.74
N PRO A 82 8.90 -8.32 8.16
CA PRO A 82 9.43 -7.61 7.01
C PRO A 82 10.85 -7.09 7.26
N PHE A 83 11.73 -7.32 6.30
CA PHE A 83 13.13 -6.85 6.30
C PHE A 83 14.05 -7.41 7.40
N SER A 84 13.54 -8.21 8.35
CA SER A 84 14.38 -8.91 9.34
C SER A 84 15.17 -10.03 8.67
N ALA A 85 16.42 -10.28 9.08
CA ALA A 85 17.24 -11.35 8.51
C ALA A 85 16.63 -12.75 8.71
N ASN A 86 15.89 -12.94 9.80
CA ASN A 86 15.21 -14.18 10.13
C ASN A 86 13.78 -14.31 9.56
N ARG A 87 13.39 -13.44 8.62
CA ARG A 87 12.09 -13.51 7.93
C ARG A 87 11.92 -14.81 7.17
N ASN A 88 10.73 -15.39 7.21
CA ASN A 88 10.46 -16.72 6.67
C ASN A 88 9.11 -16.84 5.95
N GLY A 89 8.46 -15.71 5.64
CA GLY A 89 7.15 -15.67 5.00
C GLY A 89 6.20 -14.65 5.61
N MET A 90 4.93 -14.77 5.22
CA MET A 90 3.84 -13.91 5.69
C MET A 90 2.80 -14.70 6.49
N VAL A 91 2.06 -14.01 7.35
CA VAL A 91 0.77 -14.51 7.89
C VAL A 91 -0.37 -13.75 7.20
N GLN A 92 -1.53 -14.37 7.06
CA GLN A 92 -2.69 -13.69 6.48
C GLN A 92 -3.45 -12.92 7.54
N GLY A 93 -4.01 -11.78 7.14
CA GLY A 93 -4.95 -11.00 7.93
C GLY A 93 -6.24 -10.74 7.16
N GLU A 94 -7.20 -10.09 7.82
CA GLU A 94 -8.44 -9.61 7.24
C GLU A 94 -8.71 -8.20 7.73
N GLY A 95 -9.51 -7.47 6.97
CA GLY A 95 -9.91 -6.12 7.35
C GLY A 95 -10.38 -5.31 6.16
N ALA A 96 -10.68 -4.05 6.44
CA ALA A 96 -11.09 -3.10 5.42
C ALA A 96 -10.56 -1.70 5.75
N GLY A 97 -10.18 -0.97 4.72
CA GLY A 97 -9.91 0.46 4.76
C GLY A 97 -10.69 1.13 3.64
N ILE A 98 -11.44 2.19 3.96
CA ILE A 98 -12.29 2.92 3.00
C ILE A 98 -12.05 4.41 3.20
N PHE A 99 -11.91 5.13 2.10
CA PHE A 99 -11.63 6.56 2.04
C PHE A 99 -12.61 7.26 1.10
N VAL A 100 -12.77 8.56 1.32
CA VAL A 100 -13.45 9.47 0.41
C VAL A 100 -12.38 10.34 -0.23
N PHE A 101 -12.20 10.17 -1.54
CA PHE A 101 -11.37 11.06 -2.35
C PHE A 101 -12.27 12.13 -2.95
N GLU A 102 -11.83 13.38 -2.90
CA GLU A 102 -12.63 14.52 -3.27
C GLU A 102 -11.75 15.60 -3.88
N GLU A 103 -12.30 16.36 -4.83
CA GLU A 103 -11.61 17.50 -5.43
C GLU A 103 -11.32 18.54 -4.34
N PHE A 104 -10.10 19.09 -4.34
CA PHE A 104 -9.58 19.87 -3.21
C PHE A 104 -10.38 21.15 -2.95
N GLU A 105 -10.70 21.92 -3.98
CA GLU A 105 -11.46 23.16 -3.82
C GLU A 105 -12.92 22.87 -3.43
N HIS A 106 -13.50 21.78 -3.95
CA HIS A 106 -14.81 21.28 -3.53
C HIS A 106 -14.84 20.89 -2.04
N ALA A 107 -13.85 20.13 -1.56
CA ALA A 107 -13.70 19.77 -0.15
C ALA A 107 -13.53 21.00 0.75
N ARG A 108 -12.68 21.95 0.31
CA ARG A 108 -12.42 23.19 1.03
C ARG A 108 -13.65 24.09 1.12
N ALA A 109 -14.39 24.24 0.03
CA ALA A 109 -15.58 25.09 -0.03
C ALA A 109 -16.68 24.65 0.94
N ARG A 110 -16.79 23.33 1.19
CA ARG A 110 -17.75 22.79 2.18
C ARG A 110 -17.18 22.65 3.59
N GLY A 111 -15.93 23.06 3.84
CA GLY A 111 -15.28 22.97 5.14
C GLY A 111 -14.99 21.53 5.59
N ALA A 112 -14.63 20.64 4.65
CA ALA A 112 -14.24 19.27 4.98
C ALA A 112 -12.97 19.22 5.84
N ASP A 113 -12.88 18.23 6.72
CA ASP A 113 -11.61 17.87 7.37
C ASP A 113 -10.75 17.09 6.37
N ILE A 114 -9.61 17.68 5.97
CA ILE A 114 -8.74 17.13 4.94
C ILE A 114 -7.59 16.40 5.62
N LEU A 115 -7.56 15.07 5.47
CA LEU A 115 -6.59 14.21 6.17
C LEU A 115 -5.19 14.24 5.54
N ALA A 116 -5.12 14.23 4.21
CA ALA A 116 -3.89 14.29 3.41
C ALA A 116 -4.26 14.60 1.95
N GLU A 117 -3.31 15.10 1.17
CA GLU A 117 -3.42 15.23 -0.28
C GLU A 117 -2.92 13.92 -0.93
N VAL A 118 -3.71 13.34 -1.85
CA VAL A 118 -3.19 12.34 -2.79
C VAL A 118 -2.53 13.11 -3.93
N ALA A 119 -1.21 13.22 -3.90
CA ALA A 119 -0.46 14.07 -4.84
C ALA A 119 -0.26 13.41 -6.21
N GLY A 120 -0.18 12.07 -6.24
CA GLY A 120 -0.03 11.32 -7.48
C GLY A 120 0.06 9.82 -7.25
N PHE A 121 0.17 9.06 -8.33
CA PHE A 121 0.32 7.61 -8.26
C PHE A 121 1.00 7.06 -9.53
N ALA A 122 1.36 5.78 -9.49
CA ALA A 122 1.60 5.02 -10.70
C ALA A 122 1.15 3.57 -10.55
N MET A 123 0.77 2.97 -11.67
CA MET A 123 0.46 1.55 -11.80
C MET A 123 1.35 0.97 -12.91
N THR A 124 2.01 -0.15 -12.66
CA THR A 124 2.88 -0.79 -13.64
C THR A 124 2.72 -2.30 -13.65
N SER A 125 3.18 -2.93 -14.73
CA SER A 125 3.27 -4.39 -14.83
C SER A 125 4.73 -4.83 -14.96
N ASP A 126 5.07 -5.93 -14.30
CA ASP A 126 6.37 -6.59 -14.46
C ASP A 126 6.44 -7.35 -15.79
N ALA A 127 5.30 -7.90 -16.24
CA ALA A 127 5.16 -8.70 -17.45
C ALA A 127 6.23 -9.81 -17.61
N ALA A 128 6.62 -10.43 -16.50
CA ALA A 128 7.73 -11.39 -16.46
C ALA A 128 7.33 -12.75 -15.85
N ASP A 129 6.99 -12.78 -14.56
CA ASP A 129 6.67 -14.01 -13.82
C ASP A 129 5.44 -13.78 -12.92
N ILE A 130 4.68 -14.85 -12.66
CA ILE A 130 3.46 -14.80 -11.84
C ILE A 130 3.78 -14.71 -10.34
N VAL A 131 4.93 -15.25 -9.90
CA VAL A 131 5.36 -15.32 -8.50
C VAL A 131 6.52 -14.38 -8.21
N MET A 132 7.52 -14.31 -9.09
CA MET A 132 8.76 -13.60 -8.80
C MET A 132 8.62 -12.08 -8.96
N PRO A 133 8.99 -11.29 -7.94
CA PRO A 133 8.92 -9.82 -8.02
C PRO A 133 10.02 -9.26 -8.94
N SER A 134 9.76 -8.10 -9.54
CA SER A 134 10.74 -7.37 -10.36
C SER A 134 11.25 -6.10 -9.67
N LYS A 135 12.58 -6.01 -9.45
CA LYS A 135 13.23 -4.77 -8.99
C LYS A 135 12.86 -3.60 -9.90
N GLN A 136 12.95 -3.81 -11.21
CA GLN A 136 12.70 -2.77 -12.21
C GLN A 136 11.23 -2.36 -12.22
N GLY A 137 10.30 -3.30 -12.00
CA GLY A 137 8.87 -3.00 -11.90
C GLY A 137 8.54 -2.12 -10.71
N ALA A 138 9.00 -2.51 -9.52
CA ALA A 138 8.85 -1.71 -8.31
C ALA A 138 9.48 -0.31 -8.45
N ALA A 139 10.69 -0.22 -9.00
CA ALA A 139 11.36 1.05 -9.26
C ALA A 139 10.59 1.93 -10.26
N ARG A 140 10.05 1.36 -11.35
CA ARG A 140 9.20 2.08 -12.30
C ARG A 140 7.93 2.62 -11.65
N ALA A 141 7.30 1.85 -10.76
CA ALA A 141 6.11 2.28 -10.04
C ALA A 141 6.42 3.46 -9.09
N MET A 142 7.46 3.34 -8.26
CA MET A 142 7.85 4.42 -7.34
C MET A 142 8.25 5.70 -8.11
N ALA A 143 9.15 5.58 -9.09
CA ALA A 143 9.57 6.73 -9.89
C ALA A 143 8.41 7.33 -10.70
N GLY A 144 7.45 6.50 -11.13
CA GLY A 144 6.23 6.94 -11.80
C GLY A 144 5.35 7.80 -10.90
N ALA A 145 5.11 7.35 -9.67
CA ALA A 145 4.30 8.08 -8.70
C ALA A 145 4.93 9.43 -8.33
N LEU A 146 6.27 9.47 -8.15
CA LEU A 146 7.00 10.72 -7.93
C LEU A 146 6.85 11.70 -9.09
N ARG A 147 6.98 11.21 -10.34
CA ARG A 147 6.79 12.05 -11.53
C ARG A 147 5.37 12.57 -11.66
N ASP A 148 4.35 11.72 -11.47
CA ASP A 148 2.93 12.11 -11.55
C ASP A 148 2.58 13.15 -10.46
N ALA A 149 3.20 13.03 -9.28
CA ALA A 149 3.02 13.95 -8.17
C ALA A 149 3.87 15.25 -8.25
N GLY A 150 4.81 15.34 -9.19
CA GLY A 150 5.79 16.43 -9.25
C GLY A 150 6.68 16.53 -8.00
N ILE A 151 7.02 15.38 -7.40
CA ILE A 151 7.80 15.28 -6.16
C ILE A 151 9.22 14.77 -6.48
N THR A 152 10.24 15.35 -5.86
CA THR A 152 11.61 14.85 -5.94
C THR A 152 11.87 13.79 -4.86
N ALA A 153 12.77 12.85 -5.15
CA ALA A 153 13.03 11.72 -4.25
C ALA A 153 13.45 12.15 -2.83
N ASP A 154 14.15 13.28 -2.70
CA ASP A 154 14.62 13.81 -1.42
C ASP A 154 13.53 14.46 -0.55
N GLN A 155 12.34 14.70 -1.10
CA GLN A 155 11.18 15.19 -0.35
C GLN A 155 10.42 14.07 0.37
N VAL A 156 10.59 12.82 -0.06
CA VAL A 156 9.94 11.66 0.58
C VAL A 156 10.54 11.46 1.96
N GLY A 157 9.71 11.46 2.99
CA GLY A 157 10.18 11.23 4.36
C GLY A 157 9.88 9.83 4.87
N TYR A 158 8.91 9.14 4.25
CA TYR A 158 8.44 7.84 4.73
C TYR A 158 7.92 6.96 3.58
N ILE A 159 8.17 5.66 3.68
CA ILE A 159 7.52 4.63 2.86
C ILE A 159 6.85 3.62 3.78
N ASN A 160 5.54 3.42 3.62
CA ASN A 160 4.92 2.17 4.05
C ASN A 160 5.05 1.16 2.91
N ALA A 161 5.93 0.19 3.12
CA ALA A 161 6.41 -0.73 2.12
C ALA A 161 5.41 -1.85 1.83
N HIS A 162 5.59 -2.54 0.71
CA HIS A 162 4.88 -3.80 0.49
C HIS A 162 5.36 -4.86 1.50
N GLY A 163 6.66 -4.97 1.77
CA GLY A 163 7.31 -5.68 2.88
C GLY A 163 6.53 -6.88 3.41
N THR A 164 6.51 -7.99 2.67
CA THR A 164 5.71 -9.17 3.03
C THR A 164 6.39 -10.09 4.05
N GLY A 165 7.68 -9.88 4.34
CA GLY A 165 8.45 -10.81 5.16
C GLY A 165 8.93 -12.03 4.38
N THR A 166 8.78 -12.04 3.05
CA THR A 166 9.35 -13.08 2.19
C THR A 166 10.75 -12.67 1.72
N ALA A 167 11.67 -13.64 1.64
CA ALA A 167 13.07 -13.36 1.29
C ALA A 167 13.22 -12.65 -0.07
N ALA A 168 12.51 -13.13 -1.09
CA ALA A 168 12.58 -12.58 -2.45
C ALA A 168 11.97 -11.17 -2.57
N ASN A 169 10.78 -10.95 -1.98
CA ASN A 169 10.12 -9.65 -2.06
C ASN A 169 10.91 -8.57 -1.35
N ASP A 170 11.28 -8.81 -0.08
CA ASP A 170 11.87 -7.77 0.75
C ASP A 170 13.23 -7.34 0.20
N LYS A 171 14.05 -8.29 -0.28
CA LYS A 171 15.30 -7.99 -0.99
C LYS A 171 15.06 -7.19 -2.28
N THR A 172 14.04 -7.54 -3.05
CA THR A 172 13.71 -6.88 -4.31
C THR A 172 13.22 -5.46 -4.09
N GLU A 173 12.35 -5.26 -3.10
CA GLU A 173 11.84 -3.95 -2.72
C GLU A 173 12.96 -3.06 -2.17
N CYS A 174 13.82 -3.59 -1.29
CA CYS A 174 14.98 -2.83 -0.79
C CYS A 174 15.91 -2.37 -1.92
N ALA A 175 16.21 -3.28 -2.85
CA ALA A 175 17.04 -2.93 -4.01
C ALA A 175 16.37 -1.89 -4.92
N ALA A 176 15.04 -1.92 -5.06
CA ALA A 176 14.29 -0.93 -5.84
C ALA A 176 14.24 0.44 -5.14
N VAL A 177 14.10 0.47 -3.81
CA VAL A 177 14.16 1.71 -3.01
C VAL A 177 15.54 2.35 -3.14
N ALA A 178 16.61 1.58 -2.96
CA ALA A 178 17.98 2.08 -3.14
C ALA A 178 18.21 2.65 -4.54
N ASP A 179 17.63 2.04 -5.58
CA ASP A 179 17.73 2.48 -6.98
C ASP A 179 17.04 3.82 -7.24
N VAL A 180 15.83 4.00 -6.70
CA VAL A 180 15.00 5.20 -6.93
C VAL A 180 15.46 6.38 -6.07
N PHE A 181 15.86 6.12 -4.83
CA PHE A 181 16.18 7.16 -3.85
C PHE A 181 17.67 7.45 -3.74
N GLY A 182 18.55 6.57 -4.27
CA GLY A 182 19.99 6.77 -4.23
C GLY A 182 20.49 7.01 -2.80
N PRO A 183 21.39 7.99 -2.57
CA PRO A 183 21.88 8.31 -1.23
C PRO A 183 20.80 8.74 -0.22
N HIS A 184 19.62 9.16 -0.69
CA HIS A 184 18.52 9.49 0.22
C HIS A 184 17.93 8.23 0.88
N ALA A 185 18.09 7.04 0.29
CA ALA A 185 17.60 5.78 0.86
C ALA A 185 18.15 5.50 2.26
N ASP A 186 19.39 5.91 2.56
CA ASP A 186 20.06 5.68 3.85
C ASP A 186 19.39 6.38 5.04
N ARG A 187 18.56 7.40 4.77
CA ARG A 187 17.83 8.20 5.77
C ARG A 187 16.32 8.17 5.56
N LEU A 188 15.85 7.36 4.61
CA LEU A 188 14.44 7.26 4.28
C LEU A 188 13.80 6.24 5.21
N MET A 189 12.95 6.73 6.11
CA MET A 189 12.25 5.86 7.05
C MET A 189 11.32 4.93 6.29
N ILE A 190 11.39 3.64 6.62
CA ILE A 190 10.53 2.62 6.04
C ILE A 190 9.92 1.75 7.12
N SER A 191 8.69 1.32 6.91
CA SER A 191 8.09 0.25 7.70
C SER A 191 7.26 -0.67 6.82
N SER A 192 6.87 -1.83 7.35
CA SER A 192 5.75 -2.58 6.83
C SER A 192 4.81 -2.95 7.97
N THR A 193 3.63 -2.36 7.91
CA THR A 193 2.60 -2.55 8.93
C THR A 193 1.96 -3.95 8.90
N LYS A 194 2.29 -4.79 7.90
CA LYS A 194 1.91 -6.22 7.86
C LYS A 194 2.41 -7.02 9.06
N SER A 195 3.47 -6.53 9.71
CA SER A 195 3.93 -7.07 10.99
C SER A 195 2.87 -7.01 12.10
N MET A 196 1.94 -6.03 12.04
CA MET A 196 0.91 -5.81 13.06
C MET A 196 -0.44 -6.43 12.71
N HIS A 197 -0.82 -6.43 11.43
CA HIS A 197 -2.15 -6.85 10.98
C HIS A 197 -2.15 -8.05 10.03
N GLY A 198 -0.97 -8.59 9.69
CA GLY A 198 -0.81 -9.65 8.69
C GLY A 198 -0.91 -9.11 7.25
N HIS A 199 -0.98 -10.01 6.27
CA HIS A 199 -1.22 -9.62 4.89
C HIS A 199 -2.70 -9.76 4.52
N LEU A 200 -3.39 -8.63 4.35
CA LEU A 200 -4.82 -8.53 4.04
C LEU A 200 -5.11 -8.66 2.54
N ILE A 201 -4.24 -9.32 1.78
CA ILE A 201 -4.33 -9.51 0.32
C ILE A 201 -4.82 -8.22 -0.37
N GLY A 202 -6.06 -8.18 -0.90
CA GLY A 202 -6.58 -7.04 -1.66
C GLY A 202 -6.83 -5.77 -0.84
N ALA A 203 -7.08 -5.88 0.47
CA ALA A 203 -7.37 -4.73 1.35
C ALA A 203 -6.12 -4.07 1.96
N THR A 204 -4.98 -4.73 1.84
CA THR A 204 -3.68 -4.33 2.39
C THR A 204 -3.42 -2.85 2.18
N GLY A 205 -3.29 -2.41 0.93
CA GLY A 205 -2.92 -1.03 0.61
C GLY A 205 -3.84 0.04 1.21
N ALA A 206 -5.14 -0.25 1.32
CA ALA A 206 -6.09 0.67 1.97
C ALA A 206 -5.89 0.76 3.49
N VAL A 207 -5.70 -0.36 4.18
CA VAL A 207 -5.42 -0.35 5.63
C VAL A 207 -4.06 0.31 5.90
N GLU A 208 -3.08 0.03 5.05
CA GLU A 208 -1.71 0.56 5.16
C GLU A 208 -1.62 2.06 4.88
N LEU A 209 -2.57 2.62 4.13
CA LEU A 209 -2.64 4.07 3.89
C LEU A 209 -2.87 4.86 5.19
N LEU A 210 -3.52 4.28 6.22
CA LEU A 210 -3.68 4.93 7.53
C LEU A 210 -2.31 5.28 8.14
N ALA A 211 -1.32 4.40 8.03
CA ALA A 211 0.01 4.67 8.58
C ALA A 211 0.69 5.84 7.86
N CYS A 212 0.48 5.98 6.54
CA CYS A 212 0.98 7.14 5.80
C CYS A 212 0.26 8.43 6.21
N ILE A 213 -1.06 8.38 6.43
CA ILE A 213 -1.85 9.53 6.90
C ILE A 213 -1.40 9.94 8.31
N MET A 214 -1.20 8.99 9.23
CA MET A 214 -0.68 9.25 10.57
C MET A 214 0.72 9.87 10.54
N ALA A 215 1.60 9.40 9.65
CA ALA A 215 2.92 9.99 9.47
C ALA A 215 2.85 11.45 9.03
N LEU A 216 1.95 11.79 8.10
CA LEU A 216 1.79 13.15 7.57
C LEU A 216 1.08 14.09 8.54
N ARG A 217 -0.02 13.62 9.15
CA ARG A 217 -0.89 14.44 10.00
C ARG A 217 -0.37 14.55 11.42
N ASP A 218 0.00 13.41 12.00
CA ASP A 218 0.29 13.27 13.43
C ASP A 218 1.80 13.23 13.70
N GLY A 219 2.64 13.09 12.67
CA GLY A 219 4.10 13.01 12.80
C GLY A 219 4.56 11.69 13.40
N ILE A 220 3.77 10.62 13.25
CA ILE A 220 4.05 9.31 13.86
C ILE A 220 4.35 8.30 12.75
N ILE A 221 5.58 7.80 12.73
CA ILE A 221 5.99 6.73 11.83
C ILE A 221 5.70 5.39 12.47
N ALA A 222 4.87 4.59 11.82
CA ALA A 222 4.50 3.26 12.30
C ALA A 222 5.72 2.33 12.36
N PRO A 223 5.82 1.46 13.38
CA PRO A 223 6.89 0.48 13.45
C PRO A 223 6.63 -0.73 12.56
N THR A 224 7.72 -1.41 12.24
CA THR A 224 7.71 -2.83 11.87
C THR A 224 7.94 -3.64 13.14
N ILE A 225 6.91 -4.24 13.71
CA ILE A 225 7.04 -5.08 14.91
C ILE A 225 7.63 -6.45 14.58
N GLY A 226 8.28 -7.10 15.54
CA GLY A 226 8.96 -8.37 15.30
C GLY A 226 10.18 -8.24 14.38
N TYR A 227 10.75 -7.04 14.27
CA TYR A 227 12.05 -6.83 13.63
C TYR A 227 13.14 -7.23 14.63
N GLU A 228 13.76 -8.40 14.40
CA GLU A 228 14.62 -9.06 15.38
C GLU A 228 16.10 -9.00 15.00
N GLU A 229 16.41 -9.15 13.71
CA GLU A 229 17.79 -9.25 13.21
C GLU A 229 18.01 -8.35 11.99
N PHE A 230 19.10 -7.60 11.99
CA PHE A 230 19.49 -6.79 10.84
C PHE A 230 19.89 -7.65 9.64
N ASP A 231 19.34 -7.34 8.46
CA ASP A 231 19.71 -7.97 7.20
C ASP A 231 20.56 -7.02 6.34
N PRO A 232 21.84 -7.34 6.07
CA PRO A 232 22.69 -6.57 5.15
C PRO A 232 22.13 -6.48 3.71
N GLU A 233 21.29 -7.43 3.28
CA GLU A 233 20.63 -7.37 1.97
C GLU A 233 19.44 -6.40 1.94
N CYS A 234 18.99 -5.92 3.11
CA CYS A 234 17.89 -4.99 3.31
C CYS A 234 18.34 -3.77 4.14
N ALA A 235 19.49 -3.17 3.77
CA ALA A 235 20.09 -2.04 4.48
C ALA A 235 19.32 -0.72 4.27
N LEU A 236 18.11 -0.63 4.81
CA LEU A 236 17.26 0.57 4.86
C LEU A 236 17.08 1.04 6.32
N ASP A 237 16.64 2.29 6.52
CA ASP A 237 16.21 2.78 7.84
C ASP A 237 14.82 2.25 8.21
N VAL A 238 14.75 0.94 8.50
CA VAL A 238 13.53 0.28 8.98
C VAL A 238 13.24 0.80 10.39
N VAL A 239 12.03 1.34 10.62
CA VAL A 239 11.57 1.75 11.96
C VAL A 239 11.19 0.49 12.75
N PRO A 240 11.98 0.02 13.75
CA PRO A 240 11.82 -1.31 14.31
C PRO A 240 11.11 -1.27 15.66
N ASN A 241 10.07 -2.10 15.82
CA ASN A 241 9.35 -2.44 17.06
C ASN A 241 8.63 -1.30 17.81
N GLU A 242 9.15 -0.09 17.80
CA GLU A 242 8.58 1.10 18.44
C GLU A 242 8.34 2.19 17.39
N ALA A 243 7.20 2.87 17.51
CA ALA A 243 6.88 3.99 16.63
C ALA A 243 7.92 5.11 16.80
N ARG A 244 8.18 5.85 15.72
CA ARG A 244 9.13 6.96 15.72
C ARG A 244 8.41 8.27 15.45
N ASP A 245 8.59 9.25 16.32
CA ASP A 245 8.12 10.61 16.05
C ASP A 245 9.01 11.28 14.99
N ALA A 246 8.42 11.65 13.85
CA ALA A 246 9.09 12.39 12.80
C ALA A 246 8.10 13.17 11.94
N ASN A 247 8.43 14.45 11.68
CA ASN A 247 7.66 15.29 10.77
C ASN A 247 8.07 15.02 9.33
N VAL A 248 7.19 14.36 8.56
CA VAL A 248 7.39 14.12 7.13
C VAL A 248 6.40 14.94 6.29
N GLN A 249 6.82 15.31 5.08
CA GLN A 249 5.99 16.10 4.15
C GLN A 249 5.36 15.23 3.07
N VAL A 250 6.02 14.12 2.72
CA VAL A 250 5.59 13.17 1.70
C VAL A 250 5.76 11.75 2.22
N ALA A 251 4.75 10.92 1.99
CA ALA A 251 4.77 9.50 2.28
C ALA A 251 4.35 8.68 1.05
N LEU A 252 4.95 7.52 0.83
CA LEU A 252 4.55 6.57 -0.21
C LEU A 252 3.88 5.33 0.39
N SER A 253 2.82 4.85 -0.26
CA SER A 253 2.23 3.53 -0.02
C SER A 253 2.58 2.61 -1.19
N ASN A 254 3.40 1.60 -0.94
CA ASN A 254 3.82 0.62 -1.94
C ASN A 254 2.98 -0.66 -1.87
N ALA A 255 2.51 -1.13 -3.03
CA ALA A 255 1.91 -2.45 -3.16
C ALA A 255 2.41 -3.15 -4.42
N PHE A 256 3.10 -4.28 -4.26
CA PHE A 256 3.70 -5.05 -5.34
C PHE A 256 3.11 -6.46 -5.34
N ALA A 257 2.15 -6.71 -6.22
CA ALA A 257 1.35 -7.92 -6.16
C ALA A 257 1.95 -9.07 -6.96
N PHE A 258 1.58 -10.30 -6.56
CA PHE A 258 1.63 -11.46 -7.45
C PHE A 258 1.00 -11.14 -8.82
N GLY A 259 1.57 -11.71 -9.87
CA GLY A 259 1.29 -11.33 -11.26
C GLY A 259 2.00 -10.05 -11.71
N GLY A 260 2.85 -9.48 -10.86
CA GLY A 260 3.66 -8.31 -11.18
C GLY A 260 2.84 -7.04 -11.37
N LEU A 261 1.68 -6.94 -10.73
CA LEU A 261 0.81 -5.76 -10.79
C LEU A 261 1.17 -4.83 -9.64
N ASN A 262 1.89 -3.76 -9.95
CA ASN A 262 2.45 -2.83 -8.96
C ASN A 262 1.63 -1.55 -8.91
N ALA A 263 1.41 -1.01 -7.72
CA ALA A 263 0.82 0.31 -7.54
C ALA A 263 1.47 1.06 -6.37
N VAL A 264 1.81 2.32 -6.63
CA VAL A 264 2.36 3.25 -5.62
C VAL A 264 1.48 4.49 -5.56
N ILE A 265 1.11 4.90 -4.36
CA ILE A 265 0.38 6.16 -4.11
C ILE A 265 1.31 7.10 -3.35
N ALA A 266 1.44 8.33 -3.85
CA ALA A 266 2.17 9.40 -3.19
C ALA A 266 1.18 10.32 -2.45
N LEU A 267 1.38 10.47 -1.15
CA LEU A 267 0.62 11.37 -0.29
C LEU A 267 1.46 12.56 0.12
N ARG A 268 0.84 13.73 0.26
CA ARG A 268 1.45 14.96 0.76
C ARG A 268 0.65 15.50 1.94
N ARG A 269 1.34 16.13 2.88
CA ARG A 269 0.72 16.89 3.97
C ARG A 269 -0.05 18.10 3.41
N VAL A 270 -1.25 18.35 3.94
CA VAL A 270 -2.08 19.53 3.61
C VAL A 270 -1.71 20.72 4.49
#